data_AF-A0A932DHR6-F1
#
_entry.id   AF-A0A932DHR6-F1
#
_cell.length_a   1.000
_cell.length_b   1.000
_cell.length_c   1.000
_cell.angle_alpha   90.00
_cell.angle_beta   90.00
_cell.angle_gamma   90.00
#
_symmetry.space_group_name_H-M   'P 1'
#
loop_
_entity.id
_entity.type
_entity.pdbx_description
1 polymer ?
#
loop_
_entity_poly.entity_id
_entity_poly.type
_entity_poly.pdbx_seq_one_letter_code
_entity_poly.pdbx_strand_id
1 'polypeptide(L)'
;MSLTAVRPCGDRGILVEFADELSMDANGRARALARRMRDVPGVLETVPALRSALLIIDPLRADRAAIELTAADLATRLLPDTTGTGRVIDVPVVYGEEAGADLDDVAAALNLPASEVIALHTSGEFGVFMLGFAPGFPYMGLLPQPLEAPRLATPRLRVPAGSVAIAGVLTGIYPLQTPGGWALVGRTPLRIYDPREPDPILFRPGDRVRFTQVSSAQFPADRITAPPPLPSRPAFEVIEAGLFTTMQDLGRHGYRSLGMPDAGAMDPDALRLANLTAGNSPAAAALECTAPGPALRALDDLSVAVTGADLTATVDGTAIEMWRTVRVRAGQVIRFGAPHSGMWAYVAPAGGIEARTVLGSASTYFSGGVGRRLERGDIIGVGVRHGNPLATPLPAQMVRIPKDEVTVHV
;
A
#
# COMPACT_ATOMS: atom_id res chain seq x y z
N MET A 1 4.64 30.81 14.31
CA MET A 1 5.33 30.20 13.16
C MET A 1 4.32 30.00 12.05
N SER A 2 4.66 30.46 10.86
CA SER A 2 3.78 30.66 9.72
C SER A 2 3.79 29.46 8.80
N LEU A 3 2.61 29.04 8.35
CA LEU A 3 2.39 28.30 7.11
C LEU A 3 3.42 28.72 6.05
N THR A 4 4.21 27.76 5.54
CA THR A 4 5.23 28.00 4.52
C THR A 4 4.59 28.06 3.15
N ALA A 5 3.75 27.07 2.82
CA ALA A 5 3.12 26.98 1.51
C ALA A 5 1.85 26.12 1.53
N VAL A 6 0.92 26.43 0.63
CA VAL A 6 -0.16 25.54 0.18
C VAL A 6 -0.01 25.42 -1.32
N ARG A 7 0.18 24.21 -1.84
CA ARG A 7 0.45 24.00 -3.26
C ARG A 7 -0.21 22.76 -3.83
N PRO A 8 -0.54 22.75 -5.13
CA PRO A 8 -0.88 21.56 -5.88
C PRO A 8 0.16 20.43 -5.74
N CYS A 9 -0.31 19.20 -5.64
CA CYS A 9 0.48 17.98 -5.67
C CYS A 9 -0.24 16.94 -6.56
N GLY A 10 0.07 16.95 -7.86
CA GLY A 10 -0.68 16.20 -8.88
C GLY A 10 -2.10 16.74 -9.08
N ASP A 11 -2.96 15.95 -9.73
CA ASP A 11 -4.32 16.39 -10.11
C ASP A 11 -5.30 16.41 -8.94
N ARG A 12 -5.00 15.66 -7.88
CA ARG A 12 -5.92 15.43 -6.74
C ARG A 12 -5.33 15.79 -5.39
N GLY A 13 -4.05 16.14 -5.30
CA GLY A 13 -3.38 16.40 -4.02
C GLY A 13 -3.20 17.89 -3.74
N ILE A 14 -3.37 18.30 -2.50
CA ILE A 14 -2.98 19.63 -2.01
C ILE A 14 -1.97 19.40 -0.88
N LEU A 15 -0.75 19.91 -1.04
CA LEU A 15 0.29 19.81 -0.02
C LEU A 15 0.35 21.10 0.80
N VAL A 16 0.24 20.97 2.11
CA VAL A 16 0.32 22.08 3.08
C VAL A 16 1.56 21.92 3.93
N GLU A 17 2.46 22.90 3.91
CA GLU A 17 3.78 22.86 4.55
C GLU A 17 3.88 23.90 5.67
N PHE A 18 4.38 23.51 6.84
CA PHE A 18 4.33 24.34 8.05
C PHE A 18 5.68 24.95 8.48
N ALA A 19 6.79 24.38 8.02
CA ALA A 19 8.13 24.83 8.36
C ALA A 19 9.14 24.28 7.35
N ASP A 20 10.32 24.87 7.26
CA ASP A 20 11.46 24.33 6.50
C ASP A 20 12.19 23.22 7.24
N GLU A 21 12.31 23.38 8.56
CA GLU A 21 12.97 22.43 9.45
C GLU A 21 11.98 21.49 10.14
N LEU A 22 12.45 20.31 10.51
CA LEU A 22 11.67 19.35 11.26
C LEU A 22 11.56 19.76 12.73
N SER A 23 10.34 19.86 13.24
CA SER A 23 10.08 20.09 14.66
C SER A 23 8.80 19.39 15.11
N MET A 24 8.68 19.18 16.42
CA MET A 24 7.46 18.66 17.03
C MET A 24 6.27 19.61 16.82
N ASP A 25 6.50 20.93 16.79
CA ASP A 25 5.48 21.94 16.52
C ASP A 25 4.92 21.80 15.09
N ALA A 26 5.80 21.77 14.09
CA ALA A 26 5.40 21.64 12.68
C ALA A 26 4.64 20.34 12.43
N ASN A 27 5.10 19.22 13.00
CA ASN A 27 4.38 17.95 12.90
C ASN A 27 3.02 17.99 13.62
N GLY A 28 2.98 18.56 14.83
CA GLY A 28 1.75 18.76 15.59
C GLY A 28 0.71 19.54 14.79
N ARG A 29 1.12 20.61 14.08
CA ARG A 29 0.24 21.38 13.20
C ARG A 29 -0.23 20.58 11.98
N ALA A 30 0.68 19.84 11.33
CA ALA A 30 0.33 18.95 10.22
C ALA A 30 -0.72 17.91 10.61
N ARG A 31 -0.56 17.26 11.77
CA ARG A 31 -1.54 16.32 12.32
C ARG A 31 -2.87 17.00 12.65
N ALA A 32 -2.83 18.18 13.27
CA ALA A 32 -4.04 18.95 13.60
C ALA A 32 -4.82 19.31 12.33
N LEU A 33 -4.13 19.79 11.29
CA LEU A 33 -4.75 20.11 10.01
C LEU A 33 -5.33 18.86 9.35
N ALA A 34 -4.57 17.76 9.27
CA ALA A 34 -5.06 16.51 8.70
C ALA A 34 -6.34 16.03 9.41
N ARG A 35 -6.38 16.08 10.75
CA ARG A 35 -7.58 15.74 11.52
C ARG A 35 -8.76 16.64 11.15
N ARG A 36 -8.54 17.96 11.02
CA ARG A 36 -9.63 18.91 10.75
C ARG A 36 -10.13 18.88 9.31
N MET A 37 -9.24 18.64 8.35
CA MET A 37 -9.58 18.58 6.93
C MET A 37 -10.26 17.27 6.54
N ARG A 38 -10.12 16.20 7.33
CA ARG A 38 -10.74 14.89 7.06
C ARG A 38 -12.25 14.97 6.83
N ASP A 39 -12.93 15.83 7.59
CA ASP A 39 -14.40 15.94 7.56
C ASP A 39 -14.90 16.99 6.56
N VAL A 40 -13.99 17.63 5.82
CA VAL A 40 -14.34 18.66 4.82
C VAL A 40 -14.90 17.97 3.56
N PRO A 41 -16.10 18.34 3.09
CA PRO A 41 -16.69 17.74 1.90
C PRO A 41 -15.76 17.80 0.68
N GLY A 42 -15.59 16.65 0.03
CA GLY A 42 -14.73 16.49 -1.15
C GLY A 42 -13.26 16.22 -0.83
N VAL A 43 -12.84 16.30 0.44
CA VAL A 43 -11.59 15.68 0.89
C VAL A 43 -11.83 14.17 1.07
N LEU A 44 -11.05 13.36 0.37
CA LEU A 44 -11.14 11.89 0.40
C LEU A 44 -10.23 11.30 1.45
N GLU A 45 -9.03 11.87 1.62
CA GLU A 45 -8.05 11.38 2.55
C GLU A 45 -7.10 12.50 2.96
N THR A 46 -6.56 12.40 4.18
CA THR A 46 -5.55 13.32 4.70
C THR A 46 -4.36 12.53 5.22
N VAL A 47 -3.15 12.90 4.79
CA VAL A 47 -1.92 12.19 5.10
C VAL A 47 -0.96 13.16 5.80
N PRO A 48 -0.89 13.15 7.14
CA PRO A 48 0.13 13.92 7.85
C PRO A 48 1.51 13.28 7.65
N ALA A 49 2.51 14.10 7.39
CA ALA A 49 3.90 13.75 7.22
C ALA A 49 4.78 14.50 8.24
N LEU A 50 6.10 14.48 8.04
CA LEU A 50 7.08 15.10 8.95
C LEU A 50 6.74 16.56 9.32
N ARG A 51 6.61 17.44 8.31
CA ARG A 51 6.37 18.89 8.47
C ARG A 51 5.23 19.42 7.59
N SER A 52 4.44 18.51 7.03
CA SER A 52 3.43 18.81 6.03
C SER A 52 2.23 17.87 6.13
N ALA A 53 1.10 18.26 5.53
CA ALA A 53 -0.04 17.40 5.35
C ALA A 53 -0.45 17.40 3.87
N LEU A 54 -0.65 16.21 3.30
CA LEU A 54 -1.25 16.04 1.99
C LEU A 54 -2.75 15.83 2.14
N LEU A 55 -3.54 16.61 1.42
CA LEU A 55 -4.99 16.45 1.31
C LEU A 55 -5.28 15.87 -0.07
N ILE A 56 -6.01 14.76 -0.13
CA ILE A 56 -6.43 14.14 -1.38
C ILE A 56 -7.90 14.48 -1.58
N ILE A 57 -8.24 15.03 -2.74
CA ILE A 57 -9.60 15.49 -3.04
C ILE A 57 -10.26 14.72 -4.19
N ASP A 58 -11.59 14.78 -4.23
CA ASP A 58 -12.39 14.43 -5.38
C ASP A 58 -12.69 15.70 -6.20
N PRO A 59 -12.01 15.90 -7.35
CA PRO A 59 -12.21 17.10 -8.16
C PRO A 59 -13.60 17.18 -8.80
N LEU A 60 -14.36 16.08 -8.81
CA LEU A 60 -15.75 16.08 -9.29
C LEU A 60 -16.73 16.52 -8.21
N ARG A 61 -16.30 16.60 -6.95
CA ARG A 61 -17.16 16.91 -5.79
C ARG A 61 -16.75 18.16 -5.03
N ALA A 62 -15.53 18.66 -5.22
CA ALA A 62 -15.07 19.89 -4.60
C ALA A 62 -14.21 20.72 -5.54
N ASP A 63 -14.33 22.03 -5.40
CA ASP A 63 -13.40 23.00 -6.00
C ASP A 63 -12.09 22.99 -5.19
N ARG A 64 -10.98 22.70 -5.89
CA ARG A 64 -9.64 22.70 -5.32
C ARG A 64 -9.32 24.02 -4.63
N ALA A 65 -9.63 25.16 -5.26
CA ALA A 65 -9.29 26.46 -4.74
C ALA A 65 -9.98 26.74 -3.39
N ALA A 66 -11.24 26.30 -3.24
CA ALA A 66 -11.97 26.40 -1.99
C ALA A 66 -11.34 25.55 -0.87
N ILE A 67 -10.86 24.35 -1.18
CA ILE A 67 -10.15 23.48 -0.23
C ILE A 67 -8.80 24.08 0.16
N GLU A 68 -8.05 24.64 -0.79
CA GLU A 68 -6.78 25.33 -0.53
C GLU A 68 -6.96 26.52 0.41
N LEU A 69 -7.96 27.37 0.15
CA LEU A 69 -8.30 28.50 1.02
C LEU A 69 -8.67 28.03 2.43
N THR A 70 -9.52 27.01 2.53
CA THR A 70 -9.92 26.43 3.83
C THR A 70 -8.70 25.89 4.58
N ALA A 71 -7.80 25.18 3.89
CA ALA A 71 -6.60 24.61 4.48
C ALA A 71 -5.63 25.71 4.95
N ALA A 72 -5.41 26.74 4.13
CA ALA A 72 -4.55 27.88 4.50
C ALA A 72 -5.08 28.61 5.73
N ASP A 73 -6.38 28.90 5.73
CA ASP A 73 -7.08 29.58 6.81
C ASP A 73 -6.99 28.80 8.13
N LEU A 74 -7.25 27.49 8.10
CA LEU A 74 -7.07 26.61 9.26
C LEU A 74 -5.60 26.52 9.69
N ALA A 75 -4.66 26.37 8.77
CA ALA A 75 -3.24 26.21 9.07
C ALA A 75 -2.65 27.41 9.84
N THR A 76 -3.17 28.62 9.63
CA THR A 76 -2.72 29.82 10.37
C THR A 76 -3.25 29.90 11.80
N ARG A 77 -4.41 29.30 12.09
CA ARG A 77 -5.08 29.40 13.40
C ARG A 77 -4.94 28.16 14.27
N LEU A 78 -4.72 27.00 13.66
CA LEU A 78 -4.60 25.75 14.41
C LEU A 78 -3.37 25.80 15.31
N LEU A 79 -3.60 25.49 16.59
CA LEU A 79 -2.52 25.17 17.50
C LEU A 79 -1.96 23.80 17.12
N PRO A 80 -0.66 23.56 17.36
CA PRO A 80 -0.10 22.23 17.19
C PRO A 80 -0.89 21.24 18.04
N ASP A 81 -1.11 20.04 17.51
CA ASP A 81 -1.59 18.93 18.32
C ASP A 81 -0.49 18.51 19.31
N THR A 82 -0.45 19.23 20.43
CA THR A 82 0.37 18.95 21.62
C THR A 82 -0.27 17.87 22.48
N THR A 83 -1.58 17.68 22.33
CA THR A 83 -2.35 16.53 22.84
C THR A 83 -2.07 15.28 22.02
N GLY A 84 -0.81 15.03 21.64
CA GLY A 84 -0.35 13.72 21.20
C GLY A 84 -0.48 12.71 22.34
N THR A 85 -1.72 12.39 22.74
CA THR A 85 -2.15 11.33 23.65
C THR A 85 -2.03 9.96 22.98
N GLY A 86 -1.23 9.88 21.91
CA GLY A 86 -0.83 8.60 21.37
C GLY A 86 -0.20 7.78 22.49
N ARG A 87 -0.31 6.47 22.32
CA ARG A 87 0.14 5.52 23.34
C ARG A 87 1.65 5.67 23.50
N VAL A 88 2.14 5.47 24.72
CA VAL A 88 3.55 5.17 24.91
C VAL A 88 3.73 3.68 24.68
N ILE A 89 4.55 3.32 23.70
CA ILE A 89 4.81 1.94 23.29
C ILE A 89 6.25 1.62 23.66
N ASP A 90 6.42 0.68 24.60
CA ASP A 90 7.74 0.15 24.96
C ASP A 90 8.19 -0.86 23.90
N VAL A 91 9.37 -0.61 23.31
CA VAL A 91 9.96 -1.43 22.24
C VAL A 91 11.22 -2.10 22.78
N PRO A 92 11.20 -3.42 23.08
CA PRO A 92 12.40 -4.16 23.44
C PRO A 92 13.32 -4.29 22.22
N VAL A 93 14.62 -4.07 22.40
CA VAL A 93 15.62 -4.10 21.33
C VAL A 93 16.86 -4.88 21.78
N VAL A 94 17.29 -5.83 20.96
CA VAL A 94 18.64 -6.41 21.01
C VAL A 94 19.55 -5.51 20.17
N TYR A 95 20.55 -4.90 20.77
CA TYR A 95 21.49 -3.99 20.09
C TYR A 95 22.78 -4.72 19.70
N GLY A 96 23.43 -4.26 18.62
CA GLY A 96 24.73 -4.75 18.17
C GLY A 96 24.71 -6.15 17.56
N GLU A 97 25.91 -6.70 17.33
CA GLU A 97 26.12 -8.01 16.68
C GLU A 97 25.35 -8.13 15.35
N GLU A 98 24.77 -9.30 15.06
CA GLU A 98 23.93 -9.50 13.87
C GLU A 98 22.65 -8.64 13.89
N ALA A 99 22.17 -8.24 15.07
CA ALA A 99 20.94 -7.47 15.23
C ALA A 99 21.14 -5.98 14.87
N GLY A 100 22.35 -5.45 15.13
CA GLY A 100 22.75 -4.07 14.93
C GLY A 100 24.06 -3.97 14.18
N ALA A 101 24.06 -4.42 12.93
CA ALA A 101 25.25 -4.58 12.10
C ALA A 101 26.06 -3.28 11.87
N ASP A 102 25.49 -2.11 12.13
CA ASP A 102 26.16 -0.81 11.97
C ASP A 102 26.45 -0.12 13.31
N LEU A 103 26.17 -0.75 14.45
CA LEU A 103 26.28 -0.07 15.75
C LEU A 103 27.72 0.42 16.02
N ASP A 104 28.72 -0.42 15.71
CA ASP A 104 30.13 -0.08 15.92
C ASP A 104 30.60 1.01 14.94
N ASP A 105 30.14 0.97 13.69
CA ASP A 105 30.44 2.00 12.68
C ASP A 105 29.81 3.35 13.05
N VAL A 106 28.57 3.34 13.54
CA VAL A 106 27.89 4.52 14.07
C VAL A 106 28.66 5.08 15.27
N ALA A 107 29.04 4.23 16.22
CA ALA A 107 29.79 4.62 17.41
C ALA A 107 31.12 5.29 17.03
N ALA A 108 31.87 4.68 16.10
CA ALA A 108 33.12 5.22 15.59
C ALA A 108 32.91 6.57 14.88
N ALA A 109 31.90 6.69 14.02
CA ALA A 109 31.61 7.93 13.30
C ALA A 109 31.24 9.09 14.24
N LEU A 110 30.58 8.79 15.35
CA LEU A 110 30.16 9.76 16.36
C LEU A 110 31.22 10.03 17.44
N ASN A 111 32.35 9.31 17.43
CA ASN A 111 33.36 9.30 18.50
C ASN A 111 32.77 8.98 19.88
N LEU A 112 31.83 8.03 19.92
CA LEU A 112 31.19 7.55 21.14
C LEU A 112 31.48 6.06 21.33
N PRO A 113 31.53 5.54 22.56
CA PRO A 113 31.47 4.09 22.76
C PRO A 113 30.06 3.58 22.38
N ALA A 114 29.98 2.35 21.86
CA ALA A 114 28.69 1.75 21.47
C ALA A 114 27.66 1.72 22.63
N SER A 115 28.14 1.58 23.87
CA SER A 115 27.29 1.66 25.08
C SER A 115 26.63 3.03 25.25
N GLU A 116 27.30 4.12 24.85
CA GLU A 116 26.76 5.48 24.93
C GLU A 116 25.77 5.76 23.80
N VAL A 117 26.01 5.21 22.60
CA VAL A 117 25.01 5.20 21.51
C VAL A 117 23.72 4.52 21.98
N ILE A 118 23.81 3.35 22.62
CA ILE A 118 22.66 2.65 23.18
C ILE A 118 22.00 3.46 24.29
N ALA A 119 22.79 4.03 25.22
CA ALA A 119 22.27 4.85 26.32
C ALA A 119 21.48 6.06 25.78
N LEU A 120 22.00 6.77 24.78
CA LEU A 120 21.31 7.90 24.14
C LEU A 120 20.02 7.45 23.46
N HIS A 121 20.05 6.34 22.71
CA HIS A 121 18.87 5.81 22.00
C HIS A 121 17.80 5.24 22.95
N THR A 122 18.15 4.93 24.20
CA THR A 122 17.21 4.42 25.23
C THR A 122 16.83 5.46 26.29
N SER A 123 17.46 6.65 26.26
CA SER A 123 17.29 7.68 27.29
C SER A 123 15.94 8.42 27.29
N GLY A 124 15.18 8.34 26.19
CA GLY A 124 14.02 9.20 25.97
C GLY A 124 12.83 8.53 25.28
N GLU A 125 11.76 9.31 25.15
CA GLU A 125 10.59 8.96 24.35
C GLU A 125 10.65 9.68 23.00
N PHE A 126 10.50 8.94 21.91
CA PHE A 126 10.50 9.49 20.55
C PHE A 126 9.09 9.55 20.00
N GLY A 127 8.69 10.69 19.44
CA GLY A 127 7.40 10.85 18.81
C GLY A 127 7.38 10.22 17.43
N VAL A 128 6.31 9.48 17.10
CA VAL A 128 6.04 9.01 15.74
C VAL A 128 5.49 10.18 14.93
N PHE A 129 6.33 10.74 14.05
CA PHE A 129 5.97 11.88 13.20
C PHE A 129 5.00 11.47 12.09
N MET A 130 5.31 10.38 11.42
CA MET A 130 4.52 9.81 10.32
C MET A 130 4.83 8.33 10.13
N LEU A 131 3.96 7.64 9.39
CA LEU A 131 4.20 6.30 8.88
C LEU A 131 4.29 6.37 7.35
N GLY A 132 5.25 5.69 6.74
CA GLY A 132 5.47 5.75 5.29
C GLY A 132 6.71 4.97 4.86
N PHE A 133 7.09 4.99 3.58
CA PHE A 133 8.11 4.09 2.98
C PHE A 133 7.67 2.62 2.85
N ALA A 134 7.11 2.04 3.90
CA ALA A 134 6.44 0.74 3.91
C ALA A 134 5.25 0.77 4.89
N PRO A 135 4.30 -0.19 4.80
CA PRO A 135 3.18 -0.27 5.74
C PRO A 135 3.66 -0.30 7.19
N GLY A 136 3.32 0.74 7.96
CA GLY A 136 3.65 0.85 9.38
C GLY A 136 5.08 1.23 9.73
N PHE A 137 5.97 1.52 8.75
CA PHE A 137 7.33 1.97 9.07
C PHE A 137 7.26 3.36 9.76
N PRO A 138 7.70 3.48 11.02
CA PRO A 138 7.58 4.72 11.77
C PRO A 138 8.81 5.60 11.60
N TYR A 139 8.58 6.87 11.26
CA TYR A 139 9.60 7.91 11.34
C TYR A 139 9.50 8.55 12.72
N MET A 140 10.51 8.33 13.56
CA MET A 140 10.51 8.74 14.97
C MET A 140 11.69 9.65 15.29
N GLY A 141 11.51 10.53 16.25
CA GLY A 141 12.58 11.42 16.70
C GLY A 141 12.06 12.50 17.66
N LEU A 142 12.77 13.62 17.83
CA LEU A 142 14.14 13.84 17.32
C LEU A 142 15.14 13.10 18.19
N LEU A 143 16.15 12.48 17.58
CA LEU A 143 17.29 11.93 18.30
C LEU A 143 18.08 13.08 18.97
N PRO A 144 18.67 12.85 20.16
CA PRO A 144 19.54 13.85 20.78
C PRO A 144 20.75 14.12 19.87
N GLN A 145 21.24 15.37 19.85
CA GLN A 145 22.29 15.82 18.92
C GLN A 145 23.53 14.91 18.84
N PRO A 146 24.06 14.33 19.95
CA PRO A 146 25.21 13.44 19.85
C PRO A 146 24.96 12.14 19.07
N LEU A 147 23.69 11.79 18.81
CA LEU A 147 23.27 10.57 18.11
C LEU A 147 22.89 10.83 16.64
N GLU A 148 23.10 12.05 16.14
CA GLU A 148 22.83 12.39 14.75
C GLU A 148 23.83 11.70 13.81
N ALA A 149 23.44 10.56 13.25
CA ALA A 149 24.30 9.74 12.39
C ALA A 149 23.97 9.94 10.90
N PRO A 150 24.96 10.03 9.99
CA PRO A 150 24.68 10.14 8.56
C PRO A 150 24.02 8.87 8.01
N ARG A 151 23.34 9.00 6.86
CA ARG A 151 22.88 7.82 6.10
C ARG A 151 24.07 7.04 5.55
N LEU A 152 23.88 5.74 5.36
CA LEU A 152 24.86 4.91 4.67
C LEU A 152 25.02 5.37 3.21
N ALA A 153 26.26 5.32 2.70
CA ALA A 153 26.56 5.70 1.32
C ALA A 153 25.88 4.77 0.29
N THR A 154 25.77 3.48 0.60
CA THR A 154 25.13 2.47 -0.25
C THR A 154 24.02 1.76 0.53
N PRO A 155 22.76 1.82 0.09
CA PRO A 155 21.67 1.09 0.72
C PRO A 155 21.87 -0.43 0.67
N ARG A 156 21.48 -1.13 1.74
CA ARG A 156 21.37 -2.60 1.74
C ARG A 156 20.19 -3.03 0.88
N LEU A 157 20.37 -4.13 0.15
CA LEU A 157 19.30 -4.77 -0.63
C LEU A 157 18.28 -5.48 0.27
N ARG A 158 18.70 -5.95 1.45
CA ARG A 158 17.86 -6.68 2.40
C ARG A 158 18.16 -6.21 3.82
N VAL A 159 17.18 -5.59 4.44
CA VAL A 159 17.13 -5.27 5.87
C VAL A 159 16.05 -6.16 6.49
N PRO A 160 16.35 -6.95 7.54
CA PRO A 160 15.37 -7.81 8.18
C PRO A 160 14.17 -7.04 8.79
N ALA A 161 13.00 -7.68 8.83
CA ALA A 161 11.88 -7.16 9.60
C ALA A 161 12.23 -7.07 11.10
N GLY A 162 11.79 -5.99 11.74
CA GLY A 162 12.10 -5.64 13.12
C GLY A 162 13.43 -4.90 13.30
N SER A 163 14.24 -4.69 12.25
CA SER A 163 15.48 -3.92 12.38
C SER A 163 15.19 -2.48 12.80
N VAL A 164 15.89 -2.03 13.83
CA VAL A 164 15.87 -0.67 14.39
C VAL A 164 17.06 0.07 13.81
N ALA A 165 16.81 1.24 13.24
CA ALA A 165 17.81 1.97 12.49
C ALA A 165 17.74 3.47 12.72
N ILE A 166 18.87 4.16 12.54
CA ILE A 166 18.99 5.61 12.67
C ILE A 166 19.48 6.26 11.37
N ALA A 167 19.03 7.49 11.11
CA ALA A 167 19.51 8.35 10.03
C ALA A 167 19.18 9.82 10.29
N GLY A 168 20.21 10.66 10.28
CA GLY A 168 20.16 12.03 10.77
C GLY A 168 19.58 12.07 12.18
N VAL A 169 18.60 12.95 12.37
CA VAL A 169 17.88 13.13 13.65
C VAL A 169 16.73 12.14 13.86
N LEU A 170 16.61 11.10 13.03
CA LEU A 170 15.49 10.17 13.06
C LEU A 170 15.92 8.74 13.37
N THR A 171 15.02 7.99 14.01
CA THR A 171 15.07 6.54 14.20
C THR A 171 13.80 5.90 13.64
N GLY A 172 13.89 4.64 13.23
CA GLY A 172 12.83 3.91 12.55
C GLY A 172 12.93 2.41 12.77
N ILE A 173 11.83 1.71 12.50
CA ILE A 173 11.77 0.24 12.59
C ILE A 173 11.23 -0.31 11.28
N TYR A 174 12.02 -1.18 10.64
CA TYR A 174 11.62 -1.84 9.40
C TYR A 174 10.51 -2.85 9.68
N PRO A 175 9.27 -2.64 9.16
CA PRO A 175 8.13 -3.51 9.48
C PRO A 175 8.14 -4.82 8.70
N LEU A 176 8.87 -4.82 7.58
CA LEU A 176 8.99 -5.89 6.61
C LEU A 176 10.46 -6.00 6.17
N GLN A 177 10.81 -7.11 5.52
CA GLN A 177 12.09 -7.21 4.87
C GLN A 177 12.10 -6.36 3.58
N THR A 178 12.85 -5.27 3.59
CA THR A 178 12.96 -4.33 2.45
C THR A 178 14.41 -3.92 2.21
N PRO A 179 14.75 -3.31 1.07
CA PRO A 179 15.98 -2.53 0.97
C PRO A 179 15.98 -1.37 1.98
N GLY A 180 17.14 -0.85 2.35
CA GLY A 180 17.23 0.26 3.33
C GLY A 180 18.65 0.82 3.47
N GLY A 181 18.75 2.14 3.65
CA GLY A 181 20.04 2.86 3.77
C GLY A 181 20.29 3.51 5.13
N TRP A 182 19.51 3.13 6.14
CA TRP A 182 19.69 3.63 7.51
C TRP A 182 20.64 2.70 8.27
N ALA A 183 21.40 3.25 9.21
CA ALA A 183 22.34 2.49 10.02
C ALA A 183 21.58 1.63 11.04
N LEU A 184 21.74 0.31 10.95
CA LEU A 184 21.08 -0.69 11.78
C LEU A 184 21.80 -0.78 13.14
N VAL A 185 21.14 -0.35 14.20
CA VAL A 185 21.70 -0.33 15.57
C VAL A 185 21.19 -1.47 16.44
N GLY A 186 20.08 -2.09 16.06
CA GLY A 186 19.52 -3.24 16.77
C GLY A 186 18.30 -3.83 16.08
N ARG A 187 17.62 -4.77 16.75
CA ARG A 187 16.41 -5.43 16.24
C ARG A 187 15.41 -5.67 17.37
N THR A 188 14.13 -5.45 17.09
CA THR A 188 13.02 -5.75 18.01
C THR A 188 12.32 -7.06 17.64
N PRO A 189 11.86 -7.86 18.63
CA PRO A 189 10.97 -8.99 18.38
C PRO A 189 9.51 -8.58 18.14
N LEU A 190 9.17 -7.29 18.29
CA LEU A 190 7.81 -6.83 18.06
C LEU A 190 7.42 -6.96 16.59
N ARG A 191 6.18 -7.40 16.35
CA ARG A 191 5.59 -7.41 15.03
C ARG A 191 4.97 -6.04 14.75
N ILE A 192 5.64 -5.25 13.94
CA ILE A 192 5.21 -3.89 13.61
C ILE A 192 4.03 -3.90 12.64
N TYR A 193 4.01 -4.88 11.74
CA TYR A 193 3.00 -5.02 10.71
C TYR A 193 2.65 -6.49 10.47
N ASP A 194 1.34 -6.80 10.41
CA ASP A 194 0.82 -8.10 10.00
C ASP A 194 -0.52 -7.93 9.25
N PRO A 195 -0.55 -8.10 7.91
CA PRO A 195 -1.78 -7.90 7.12
C PRO A 195 -2.88 -8.92 7.41
N ARG A 196 -2.61 -9.93 8.24
CA ARG A 196 -3.63 -10.91 8.62
C ARG A 196 -4.40 -10.53 9.86
N GLU A 197 -3.93 -9.56 10.62
CA GLU A 197 -4.62 -9.09 11.81
C GLU A 197 -5.68 -8.04 11.42
N PRO A 198 -6.79 -7.93 12.18
CA PRO A 198 -7.82 -6.91 11.92
C PRO A 198 -7.27 -5.48 12.03
N ASP A 199 -6.34 -5.26 12.96
CA ASP A 199 -5.54 -4.05 13.07
C ASP A 199 -4.07 -4.38 12.72
N PRO A 200 -3.68 -4.24 11.43
CA PRO A 200 -2.45 -4.81 10.94
C PRO A 200 -1.21 -3.99 11.28
N ILE A 201 -1.33 -2.75 11.76
CA ILE A 201 -0.20 -1.83 11.93
C ILE A 201 -0.12 -1.42 13.40
N LEU A 202 1.03 -1.60 14.04
CA LEU A 202 1.20 -1.34 15.47
C LEU A 202 1.13 0.16 15.81
N PHE A 203 1.88 1.00 15.09
CA PHE A 203 2.06 2.41 15.40
C PHE A 203 0.97 3.30 14.78
N ARG A 204 0.79 4.50 15.33
CA ARG A 204 0.01 5.59 14.75
C ARG A 204 0.82 6.89 14.75
N PRO A 205 0.61 7.80 13.77
CA PRO A 205 1.13 9.16 13.88
C PRO A 205 0.68 9.81 15.19
N GLY A 206 1.64 10.29 15.98
CA GLY A 206 1.41 10.83 17.33
C GLY A 206 1.58 9.86 18.49
N ASP A 207 1.78 8.55 18.25
CA ASP A 207 2.28 7.64 19.29
C ASP A 207 3.68 8.07 19.76
N ARG A 208 4.07 7.61 20.96
CA ARG A 208 5.40 7.79 21.51
C ARG A 208 6.06 6.43 21.72
N VAL A 209 7.35 6.36 21.51
CA VAL A 209 8.11 5.11 21.59
C VAL A 209 9.23 5.25 22.60
N ARG A 210 9.31 4.27 23.50
CA ARG A 210 10.44 4.13 24.44
C ARG A 210 11.19 2.85 24.10
N PHE A 211 12.46 2.97 23.73
CA PHE A 211 13.28 1.80 23.47
C PHE A 211 13.87 1.25 24.77
N THR A 212 13.83 -0.06 24.95
CA THR A 212 14.43 -0.75 26.11
C THR A 212 15.42 -1.78 25.61
N GLN A 213 16.67 -1.72 26.08
CA GLN A 213 17.66 -2.75 25.76
C GLN A 213 17.29 -4.08 26.44
N VAL A 214 17.37 -5.16 25.68
CA VAL A 214 17.31 -6.54 26.19
C VAL A 214 18.54 -7.31 25.72
N SER A 215 18.99 -8.28 26.51
CA SER A 215 20.19 -9.07 26.17
C SER A 215 19.98 -10.00 24.98
N SER A 216 18.78 -10.55 24.84
CA SER A 216 18.40 -11.45 23.75
C SER A 216 16.89 -11.46 23.57
N ALA A 217 16.44 -11.86 22.38
CA ALA A 217 15.02 -12.02 22.07
C ALA A 217 14.83 -13.10 21.00
N GLN A 218 13.67 -13.76 21.04
CA GLN A 218 13.24 -14.61 19.94
C GLN A 218 12.53 -13.75 18.89
N PHE A 219 13.10 -13.66 17.70
CA PHE A 219 12.49 -12.91 16.62
C PHE A 219 11.36 -13.73 15.97
N PRO A 220 10.22 -13.10 15.64
CA PRO A 220 9.17 -13.79 14.90
C PRO A 220 9.72 -14.28 13.57
N ALA A 221 9.44 -15.54 13.24
CA ALA A 221 9.72 -16.05 11.89
C ALA A 221 8.89 -15.29 10.86
N ASP A 222 9.45 -15.12 9.67
CA ASP A 222 8.70 -14.69 8.50
C ASP A 222 7.57 -15.71 8.28
N ARG A 223 6.33 -15.28 8.51
CA ARG A 223 5.21 -16.18 8.29
C ARG A 223 5.03 -16.32 6.78
N ILE A 224 5.51 -17.43 6.22
CA ILE A 224 5.11 -17.90 4.89
C ILE A 224 3.58 -17.90 4.87
N THR A 225 2.98 -17.19 3.92
CA THR A 225 1.54 -17.30 3.68
C THR A 225 1.27 -18.74 3.31
N ALA A 226 0.64 -19.50 4.21
CA ALA A 226 0.06 -20.80 3.85
C ALA A 226 -0.79 -20.62 2.59
N PRO A 227 -0.89 -21.64 1.72
CA PRO A 227 -1.80 -21.59 0.59
C PRO A 227 -3.18 -21.14 1.08
N PRO A 228 -3.86 -20.24 0.34
CA PRO A 228 -5.21 -19.86 0.72
C PRO A 228 -6.05 -21.14 0.83
N PRO A 229 -6.98 -21.22 1.82
CA PRO A 229 -7.89 -22.34 1.89
C PRO A 229 -8.63 -22.49 0.56
N LEU A 230 -9.02 -23.73 0.23
CA LEU A 230 -9.82 -23.96 -0.97
C LEU A 230 -11.11 -23.12 -0.88
N PRO A 231 -11.48 -22.44 -1.98
CA PRO A 231 -12.67 -21.61 -1.98
C PRO A 231 -13.93 -22.46 -1.84
N SER A 232 -14.99 -21.84 -1.33
CA SER A 232 -16.29 -22.49 -1.17
C SER A 232 -16.89 -22.97 -2.50
N ARG A 233 -16.60 -22.25 -3.59
CA ARG A 233 -17.05 -22.56 -4.96
C ARG A 233 -15.89 -22.38 -5.94
N PRO A 234 -15.12 -23.44 -6.19
CA PRO A 234 -14.04 -23.43 -7.19
C PRO A 234 -14.56 -23.06 -8.58
N ALA A 235 -13.91 -22.09 -9.23
CA ALA A 235 -14.25 -21.65 -10.59
C ALA A 235 -13.12 -21.91 -11.56
N PHE A 236 -11.89 -21.55 -11.20
CA PHE A 236 -10.74 -21.76 -12.08
C PHE A 236 -9.62 -22.49 -11.36
N GLU A 237 -8.90 -23.30 -12.13
CA GLU A 237 -7.54 -23.72 -11.79
C GLU A 237 -6.54 -23.00 -12.69
N VAL A 238 -5.49 -22.47 -12.08
CA VAL A 238 -4.39 -21.82 -12.79
C VAL A 238 -3.46 -22.89 -13.37
N ILE A 239 -3.50 -23.07 -14.68
CA ILE A 239 -2.60 -23.98 -15.41
C ILE A 239 -1.25 -23.30 -15.65
N GLU A 240 -1.28 -22.02 -16.02
CA GLU A 240 -0.12 -21.15 -16.17
C GLU A 240 -0.44 -19.79 -15.55
N ALA A 241 0.48 -19.24 -14.76
CA ALA A 241 0.24 -18.00 -14.01
C ALA A 241 0.35 -16.72 -14.84
N GLY A 242 0.95 -16.80 -16.03
CA GLY A 242 1.38 -15.63 -16.80
C GLY A 242 2.57 -14.91 -16.16
N LEU A 243 2.88 -13.70 -16.65
CA LEU A 243 3.98 -12.88 -16.14
C LEU A 243 3.71 -12.36 -14.72
N PHE A 244 2.55 -11.72 -14.56
CA PHE A 244 2.16 -11.11 -13.29
C PHE A 244 0.64 -10.98 -13.21
N THR A 245 -0.03 -12.09 -12.88
CA THR A 245 -1.48 -12.12 -12.66
C THR A 245 -1.78 -11.99 -11.17
N THR A 246 -2.64 -11.05 -10.79
CA THR A 246 -3.00 -10.79 -9.39
C THR A 246 -4.51 -10.58 -9.23
N MET A 247 -5.01 -10.74 -8.00
CA MET A 247 -6.36 -10.29 -7.66
C MET A 247 -6.34 -8.78 -7.38
N GLN A 248 -7.22 -8.05 -8.06
CA GLN A 248 -7.39 -6.60 -7.90
C GLN A 248 -8.86 -6.23 -7.78
N ASP A 249 -9.17 -5.35 -6.83
CA ASP A 249 -10.40 -4.55 -6.82
C ASP A 249 -10.05 -3.07 -7.09
N LEU A 250 -10.88 -2.13 -6.64
CA LEU A 250 -10.62 -0.69 -6.81
C LEU A 250 -9.55 -0.12 -5.87
N GLY A 251 -9.01 -0.93 -4.96
CA GLY A 251 -7.97 -0.57 -4.04
C GLY A 251 -8.46 -0.26 -2.62
N ARG A 252 -7.50 0.14 -1.80
CA ARG A 252 -7.53 0.23 -0.34
C ARG A 252 -7.37 1.67 0.12
N HIS A 253 -8.46 2.43 0.01
CA HIS A 253 -8.43 3.85 0.32
C HIS A 253 -8.44 4.13 1.83
N GLY A 254 -7.83 5.25 2.24
CA GLY A 254 -7.90 5.75 3.63
C GLY A 254 -6.79 5.27 4.56
N TYR A 255 -5.77 4.58 4.04
CA TYR A 255 -4.67 4.00 4.82
C TYR A 255 -3.27 4.53 4.44
N ARG A 256 -3.17 5.55 3.57
CA ARG A 256 -1.88 6.16 3.19
C ARG A 256 -1.17 6.81 4.36
N SER A 257 -1.93 7.36 5.32
CA SER A 257 -1.37 7.88 6.59
C SER A 257 -0.70 6.80 7.45
N LEU A 258 -0.92 5.52 7.13
CA LEU A 258 -0.28 4.38 7.77
C LEU A 258 0.83 3.76 6.90
N GLY A 259 1.20 4.40 5.79
CA GLY A 259 2.19 3.90 4.83
C GLY A 259 1.66 2.79 3.91
N MET A 260 0.34 2.57 3.86
CA MET A 260 -0.29 1.60 2.96
C MET A 260 -0.80 2.33 1.70
N PRO A 261 -0.32 1.99 0.49
CA PRO A 261 -0.86 2.56 -0.75
C PRO A 261 -2.24 1.96 -1.06
N ASP A 262 -2.99 2.64 -1.93
CA ASP A 262 -4.29 2.15 -2.39
C ASP A 262 -4.17 0.81 -3.13
N ALA A 263 -3.08 0.57 -3.86
CA ALA A 263 -3.02 -0.51 -4.85
C ALA A 263 -4.24 -0.41 -5.79
N GLY A 264 -4.88 -1.53 -6.14
CA GLY A 264 -6.01 -1.52 -7.06
C GLY A 264 -5.62 -1.92 -8.47
N ALA A 265 -6.64 -2.08 -9.30
CA ALA A 265 -6.48 -2.26 -10.73
C ALA A 265 -5.72 -1.07 -11.36
N MET A 266 -4.77 -1.39 -12.24
CA MET A 266 -4.03 -0.40 -13.04
C MET A 266 -4.97 0.41 -13.95
N ASP A 267 -5.98 -0.25 -14.54
CA ASP A 267 -7.10 0.36 -15.25
C ASP A 267 -8.40 0.06 -14.49
N PRO A 268 -8.79 0.94 -13.55
CA PRO A 268 -9.99 0.72 -12.73
C PRO A 268 -11.28 0.80 -13.54
N ASP A 269 -11.29 1.43 -14.72
CA ASP A 269 -12.48 1.51 -15.56
C ASP A 269 -12.69 0.21 -16.34
N ALA A 270 -11.63 -0.38 -16.89
CA ALA A 270 -11.70 -1.72 -17.48
C ALA A 270 -12.14 -2.77 -16.44
N LEU A 271 -11.65 -2.69 -15.19
CA LEU A 271 -12.11 -3.54 -14.09
C LEU A 271 -13.62 -3.39 -13.84
N ARG A 272 -14.10 -2.15 -13.69
CA ARG A 272 -15.53 -1.87 -13.47
C ARG A 272 -16.39 -2.43 -14.59
N LEU A 273 -15.96 -2.24 -15.83
CA LEU A 273 -16.66 -2.73 -17.01
C LEU A 273 -16.62 -4.26 -17.11
N ALA A 274 -15.53 -4.91 -16.70
CA ALA A 274 -15.46 -6.38 -16.60
C ALA A 274 -16.56 -6.89 -15.66
N ASN A 275 -16.62 -6.30 -14.47
CA ASN A 275 -17.57 -6.69 -13.45
C ASN A 275 -19.00 -6.41 -13.86
N LEU A 276 -19.31 -5.22 -14.37
CA LEU A 276 -20.64 -4.87 -14.87
C LEU A 276 -21.09 -5.83 -15.97
N THR A 277 -20.22 -6.14 -16.93
CA THR A 277 -20.50 -7.09 -18.01
C THR A 277 -20.79 -8.50 -17.45
N ALA A 278 -20.06 -8.93 -16.42
CA ALA A 278 -20.29 -10.20 -15.74
C ALA A 278 -21.52 -10.20 -14.81
N GLY A 279 -22.18 -9.05 -14.60
CA GLY A 279 -23.31 -8.89 -13.67
C GLY A 279 -22.90 -8.67 -12.21
N ASN A 280 -21.63 -8.37 -11.94
CA ASN A 280 -21.10 -8.14 -10.60
C ASN A 280 -21.21 -6.67 -10.17
N SER A 281 -20.96 -6.40 -8.88
CA SER A 281 -20.68 -5.03 -8.42
C SER A 281 -19.46 -4.46 -9.17
N PRO A 282 -19.49 -3.18 -9.63
CA PRO A 282 -18.35 -2.55 -10.31
C PRO A 282 -17.05 -2.57 -9.50
N ALA A 283 -17.15 -2.66 -8.17
CA ALA A 283 -16.02 -2.67 -7.25
C ALA A 283 -15.56 -4.10 -6.86
N ALA A 284 -16.16 -5.15 -7.41
CA ALA A 284 -15.79 -6.52 -7.08
C ALA A 284 -14.36 -6.84 -7.56
N ALA A 285 -13.69 -7.78 -6.88
CA ALA A 285 -12.39 -8.25 -7.30
C ALA A 285 -12.47 -9.03 -8.62
N ALA A 286 -11.49 -8.80 -9.49
CA ALA A 286 -11.24 -9.55 -10.71
C ALA A 286 -9.76 -9.96 -10.79
N LEU A 287 -9.42 -10.81 -11.76
CA LEU A 287 -8.01 -11.06 -12.08
C LEU A 287 -7.51 -9.93 -12.97
N GLU A 288 -6.43 -9.28 -12.58
CA GLU A 288 -5.63 -8.43 -13.44
C GLU A 288 -4.50 -9.26 -14.05
N CYS A 289 -4.50 -9.38 -15.37
CA CYS A 289 -3.60 -10.20 -16.16
C CYS A 289 -2.62 -9.30 -16.92
N THR A 290 -1.36 -9.27 -16.48
CA THR A 290 -0.28 -8.59 -17.23
C THR A 290 0.23 -9.49 -18.35
N ALA A 291 0.37 -8.97 -19.57
CA ALA A 291 0.87 -9.73 -20.71
C ALA A 291 2.32 -10.24 -20.51
N PRO A 292 2.64 -11.50 -20.87
CA PRO A 292 1.74 -12.60 -21.26
C PRO A 292 0.82 -13.05 -20.11
N GLY A 293 -0.47 -13.19 -20.39
CA GLY A 293 -1.49 -13.54 -19.39
C GLY A 293 -1.50 -15.03 -19.00
N PRO A 294 -2.42 -15.43 -18.10
CA PRO A 294 -2.48 -16.78 -17.56
C PRO A 294 -3.11 -17.81 -18.53
N ALA A 295 -3.11 -19.08 -18.12
CA ALA A 295 -4.03 -20.09 -18.65
C ALA A 295 -4.90 -20.61 -17.51
N LEU A 296 -6.22 -20.50 -17.67
CA LEU A 296 -7.20 -20.77 -16.63
C LEU A 296 -8.15 -21.88 -17.09
N ARG A 297 -8.12 -23.03 -16.41
CA ARG A 297 -9.07 -24.12 -16.65
C ARG A 297 -10.33 -23.88 -15.83
N ALA A 298 -11.50 -23.85 -16.47
CA ALA A 298 -12.76 -23.78 -15.78
C ALA A 298 -13.06 -25.11 -15.06
N LEU A 299 -13.47 -25.03 -13.80
CA LEU A 299 -13.82 -26.18 -12.93
C LEU A 299 -15.33 -26.42 -12.87
N ASP A 300 -16.12 -25.48 -13.38
CA ASP A 300 -17.57 -25.53 -13.50
C ASP A 300 -17.97 -24.77 -14.78
N ASP A 301 -19.25 -24.78 -15.15
CA ASP A 301 -19.72 -23.98 -16.28
C ASP A 301 -19.89 -22.49 -15.88
N LEU A 302 -19.00 -21.65 -16.41
CA LEU A 302 -18.86 -20.24 -16.06
C LEU A 302 -19.34 -19.29 -17.15
N SER A 303 -19.75 -18.11 -16.73
CA SER A 303 -19.94 -16.94 -17.59
C SER A 303 -18.88 -15.93 -17.20
N VAL A 304 -18.03 -15.52 -18.15
CA VAL A 304 -16.81 -14.77 -17.88
C VAL A 304 -16.74 -13.55 -18.80
N ALA A 305 -16.46 -12.38 -18.26
CA ALA A 305 -16.13 -11.20 -19.05
C ALA A 305 -14.62 -10.99 -19.07
N VAL A 306 -14.09 -10.63 -20.24
CA VAL A 306 -12.68 -10.24 -20.42
C VAL A 306 -12.63 -8.84 -21.01
N THR A 307 -11.95 -7.91 -20.35
CA THR A 307 -11.86 -6.48 -20.73
C THR A 307 -10.41 -5.97 -20.63
N GLY A 308 -10.20 -4.69 -20.91
CA GLY A 308 -8.87 -4.06 -20.87
C GLY A 308 -8.09 -4.33 -22.16
N ALA A 309 -6.80 -4.63 -21.99
CA ALA A 309 -5.89 -4.95 -23.09
C ALA A 309 -6.37 -6.16 -23.91
N ASP A 310 -6.24 -6.07 -25.23
CA ASP A 310 -6.46 -7.21 -26.12
C ASP A 310 -5.21 -8.08 -26.12
N LEU A 311 -5.24 -9.16 -25.33
CA LEU A 311 -4.18 -10.15 -25.25
C LEU A 311 -4.53 -11.41 -26.06
N THR A 312 -5.25 -11.26 -27.18
CA THR A 312 -5.60 -12.35 -28.11
C THR A 312 -6.20 -13.58 -27.41
N ALA A 313 -7.12 -13.33 -26.46
CA ALA A 313 -7.66 -14.37 -25.61
C ALA A 313 -8.47 -15.42 -26.40
N THR A 314 -8.37 -16.68 -25.99
CA THR A 314 -9.07 -17.82 -26.60
C THR A 314 -9.69 -18.73 -25.55
N VAL A 315 -10.75 -19.45 -25.91
CA VAL A 315 -11.27 -20.62 -25.19
C VAL A 315 -11.02 -21.83 -26.08
N ASP A 316 -10.19 -22.76 -25.62
CA ASP A 316 -9.75 -23.95 -26.38
C ASP A 316 -9.30 -23.64 -27.82
N GLY A 317 -8.58 -22.52 -28.00
CA GLY A 317 -8.07 -22.06 -29.29
C GLY A 317 -9.06 -21.27 -30.14
N THR A 318 -10.32 -21.16 -29.74
CA THR A 318 -11.30 -20.27 -30.40
C THR A 318 -11.21 -18.87 -29.80
N ALA A 319 -10.96 -17.86 -30.64
CA ALA A 319 -10.88 -16.47 -30.20
C ALA A 319 -12.18 -16.03 -29.51
N ILE A 320 -12.04 -15.29 -28.41
CA ILE A 320 -13.18 -14.71 -27.70
C ILE A 320 -13.34 -13.23 -28.04
N GLU A 321 -14.59 -12.77 -28.04
CA GLU A 321 -14.88 -11.35 -28.17
C GLU A 321 -14.68 -10.66 -26.81
N MET A 322 -13.73 -9.73 -26.75
CA MET A 322 -13.51 -8.87 -25.58
C MET A 322 -14.74 -8.01 -25.28
N TRP A 323 -14.86 -7.53 -24.04
CA TRP A 323 -15.94 -6.62 -23.59
C TRP A 323 -17.35 -7.23 -23.66
N ARG A 324 -17.43 -8.56 -23.67
CA ARG A 324 -18.67 -9.34 -23.60
C ARG A 324 -18.54 -10.50 -22.64
N THR A 325 -19.68 -11.02 -22.21
CA THR A 325 -19.73 -12.28 -21.47
C THR A 325 -19.58 -13.46 -22.43
N VAL A 326 -18.65 -14.35 -22.13
CA VAL A 326 -18.39 -15.58 -22.85
C VAL A 326 -18.74 -16.76 -21.94
N ARG A 327 -19.38 -17.79 -22.52
CA ARG A 327 -19.65 -19.04 -21.81
C ARG A 327 -18.42 -19.94 -21.89
N VAL A 328 -17.95 -20.43 -20.75
CA VAL A 328 -16.83 -21.36 -20.64
C VAL A 328 -17.32 -22.58 -19.88
N ARG A 329 -17.35 -23.75 -20.53
CA ARG A 329 -17.82 -24.99 -19.90
C ARG A 329 -16.74 -25.59 -18.99
N ALA A 330 -17.16 -26.40 -18.04
CA ALA A 330 -16.24 -27.15 -17.19
C ALA A 330 -15.21 -27.93 -18.04
N GLY A 331 -13.93 -27.82 -17.66
CA GLY A 331 -12.80 -28.42 -18.35
C GLY A 331 -12.17 -27.57 -19.46
N GLN A 332 -12.88 -26.57 -20.01
CA GLN A 332 -12.33 -25.68 -21.04
C GLN A 332 -11.28 -24.73 -20.47
N VAL A 333 -10.34 -24.29 -21.31
CA VAL A 333 -9.24 -23.43 -20.90
C VAL A 333 -9.31 -22.08 -21.60
N ILE A 334 -9.35 -21.01 -20.79
CA ILE A 334 -9.10 -19.65 -21.26
C ILE A 334 -7.59 -19.44 -21.33
N ARG A 335 -7.06 -19.01 -22.48
CA ARG A 335 -5.64 -18.68 -22.69
C ARG A 335 -5.48 -17.28 -23.24
N PHE A 336 -4.45 -16.57 -22.77
CA PHE A 336 -4.05 -15.27 -23.28
C PHE A 336 -2.77 -15.41 -24.11
N GLY A 337 -2.79 -14.89 -25.34
CA GLY A 337 -1.67 -14.92 -26.27
C GLY A 337 -0.82 -13.65 -26.23
N ALA A 338 -0.27 -13.29 -27.39
CA ALA A 338 0.51 -12.06 -27.53
C ALA A 338 -0.39 -10.81 -27.39
N PRO A 339 0.10 -9.73 -26.76
CA PRO A 339 -0.64 -8.47 -26.70
C PRO A 339 -0.78 -7.88 -28.10
N HIS A 340 -2.02 -7.64 -28.51
CA HIS A 340 -2.36 -6.88 -29.71
C HIS A 340 -2.54 -5.38 -29.37
N SER A 341 -3.11 -5.05 -28.21
CA SER A 341 -3.14 -3.67 -27.69
C SER A 341 -3.17 -3.64 -26.16
N GLY A 342 -2.42 -2.71 -25.56
CA GLY A 342 -2.31 -2.58 -24.10
C GLY A 342 -1.53 -3.71 -23.43
N MET A 343 -1.48 -3.69 -22.09
CA MET A 343 -0.71 -4.66 -21.29
C MET A 343 -1.50 -5.35 -20.16
N TRP A 344 -2.61 -4.76 -19.69
CA TRP A 344 -3.42 -5.28 -18.58
C TRP A 344 -4.82 -5.64 -19.04
N ALA A 345 -5.17 -6.93 -18.97
CA ALA A 345 -6.52 -7.42 -19.19
C ALA A 345 -7.18 -7.82 -17.86
N TYR A 346 -8.51 -7.76 -17.80
CA TYR A 346 -9.26 -8.13 -16.59
C TYR A 346 -10.17 -9.32 -16.87
N VAL A 347 -10.17 -10.30 -15.98
CA VAL A 347 -11.04 -11.49 -16.05
C VAL A 347 -12.01 -11.49 -14.89
N ALA A 348 -13.29 -11.27 -15.19
CA ALA A 348 -14.36 -11.23 -14.20
C ALA A 348 -15.36 -12.38 -14.44
N PRO A 349 -15.39 -13.42 -13.59
CA PRO A 349 -16.46 -14.40 -13.63
C PRO A 349 -17.75 -13.85 -12.99
N ALA A 350 -18.91 -14.28 -13.50
CA ALA A 350 -20.20 -13.98 -12.91
C ALA A 350 -20.29 -14.56 -11.48
N GLY A 351 -20.67 -13.71 -10.52
CA GLY A 351 -20.62 -14.01 -9.08
C GLY A 351 -19.44 -13.36 -8.33
N GLY A 352 -18.49 -12.74 -9.07
CA GLY A 352 -17.30 -12.09 -8.52
C GLY A 352 -16.29 -13.08 -7.95
N ILE A 353 -15.04 -12.66 -7.76
CA ILE A 353 -14.01 -13.52 -7.16
C ILE A 353 -14.18 -13.54 -5.63
N GLU A 354 -14.14 -14.73 -5.05
CA GLU A 354 -14.03 -14.93 -3.60
C GLU A 354 -12.60 -14.59 -3.17
N ALA A 355 -12.42 -13.45 -2.48
CA ALA A 355 -11.11 -13.00 -2.04
C ALA A 355 -11.16 -12.49 -0.59
N ARG A 356 -10.10 -12.80 0.17
CA ARG A 356 -9.90 -12.23 1.50
C ARG A 356 -9.54 -10.75 1.36
N THR A 357 -10.21 -9.90 2.12
CA THR A 357 -9.87 -8.49 2.21
C THR A 357 -8.88 -8.21 3.33
N VAL A 358 -7.90 -7.34 3.07
CA VAL A 358 -7.06 -6.68 4.08
C VAL A 358 -7.41 -5.21 4.05
N LEU A 359 -7.72 -4.61 5.20
CA LEU A 359 -8.10 -3.19 5.29
C LEU A 359 -9.22 -2.80 4.29
N GLY A 360 -10.21 -3.67 4.11
CA GLY A 360 -11.37 -3.44 3.26
C GLY A 360 -11.18 -3.67 1.76
N SER A 361 -10.03 -4.17 1.31
CA SER A 361 -9.76 -4.43 -0.12
C SER A 361 -9.09 -5.79 -0.34
N ALA A 362 -9.46 -6.44 -1.44
CA ALA A 362 -8.91 -7.68 -1.97
C ALA A 362 -7.66 -7.45 -2.85
N SER A 363 -7.32 -6.20 -3.16
CA SER A 363 -6.18 -5.89 -4.02
C SER A 363 -4.85 -6.33 -3.44
N THR A 364 -4.08 -7.00 -4.30
CA THR A 364 -2.70 -7.39 -4.05
C THR A 364 -1.79 -6.16 -4.00
N TYR A 365 -1.02 -6.05 -2.92
CA TYR A 365 0.13 -5.15 -2.79
C TYR A 365 1.35 -5.99 -2.40
N PHE A 366 2.03 -6.52 -3.43
CA PHE A 366 3.09 -7.51 -3.28
C PHE A 366 4.25 -7.04 -2.39
N SER A 367 4.76 -5.82 -2.60
CA SER A 367 5.87 -5.29 -1.80
C SER A 367 5.50 -5.00 -0.34
N GLY A 368 4.22 -4.84 -0.03
CA GLY A 368 3.72 -4.76 1.34
C GLY A 368 3.21 -6.08 1.90
N GLY A 369 3.51 -7.21 1.27
CA GLY A 369 3.11 -8.55 1.77
C GLY A 369 1.60 -8.79 1.80
N VAL A 370 0.80 -8.06 1.01
CA VAL A 370 -0.65 -8.25 0.90
C VAL A 370 -0.96 -8.94 -0.43
N GLY A 371 -1.56 -10.13 -0.36
CA GLY A 371 -1.79 -10.95 -1.55
C GLY A 371 -0.48 -11.41 -2.19
N ARG A 372 -0.58 -12.07 -3.34
CA ARG A 372 0.56 -12.51 -4.14
C ARG A 372 0.16 -12.66 -5.60
N ARG A 373 1.16 -12.75 -6.47
CA ARG A 373 0.95 -13.28 -7.83
C ARG A 373 0.35 -14.69 -7.77
N LEU A 374 -0.52 -15.00 -8.72
CA LEU A 374 -1.00 -16.35 -8.89
C LEU A 374 0.14 -17.30 -9.25
N GLU A 375 -0.04 -18.56 -8.89
CA GLU A 375 0.90 -19.65 -9.16
C GLU A 375 0.16 -20.83 -9.79
N ARG A 376 0.88 -21.69 -10.50
CA ARG A 376 0.31 -22.90 -11.09
C ARG A 376 -0.29 -23.78 -9.98
N GLY A 377 -1.51 -24.26 -10.20
CA GLY A 377 -2.26 -25.07 -9.25
C GLY A 377 -3.13 -24.26 -8.29
N ASP A 378 -3.06 -22.93 -8.31
CA ASP A 378 -4.00 -22.10 -7.55
C ASP A 378 -5.43 -22.36 -7.99
N ILE A 379 -6.33 -22.45 -7.00
CA ILE A 379 -7.77 -22.57 -7.21
C ILE A 379 -8.43 -21.24 -6.86
N ILE A 380 -9.11 -20.65 -7.84
CA ILE A 380 -9.80 -19.37 -7.70
C ILE A 380 -11.28 -19.63 -7.49
N GLY A 381 -11.83 -19.04 -6.43
CA GLY A 381 -13.23 -19.16 -6.06
C GLY A 381 -14.10 -18.05 -6.61
N VAL A 382 -15.41 -18.29 -6.67
CA VAL A 382 -16.40 -17.27 -6.97
C VAL A 382 -17.47 -17.15 -5.89
N GLY A 383 -17.95 -15.93 -5.68
CA GLY A 383 -19.02 -15.64 -4.75
C GLY A 383 -20.40 -16.12 -5.21
N VAL A 384 -21.43 -15.74 -4.46
CA VAL A 384 -22.83 -15.99 -4.82
C VAL A 384 -23.19 -15.17 -6.06
N ARG A 385 -23.90 -15.78 -7.01
CA ARG A 385 -24.38 -15.06 -8.19
C ARG A 385 -25.42 -14.02 -7.75
N HIS A 386 -25.08 -12.74 -7.91
CA HIS A 386 -26.02 -11.65 -7.74
C HIS A 386 -26.42 -11.13 -9.12
N GLY A 387 -27.70 -11.20 -9.46
CA GLY A 387 -28.22 -10.70 -10.73
C GLY A 387 -28.04 -11.63 -11.93
N ASN A 388 -28.56 -11.19 -13.08
CA ASN A 388 -28.40 -11.86 -14.37
C ASN A 388 -27.23 -11.20 -15.11
N PRO A 389 -26.24 -11.93 -15.65
CA PRO A 389 -25.17 -11.34 -16.44
C PRO A 389 -25.75 -10.51 -17.58
N LEU A 390 -25.13 -9.37 -17.89
CA LEU A 390 -25.55 -8.60 -19.06
C LEU A 390 -25.17 -9.39 -20.32
N ALA A 391 -26.16 -10.08 -20.89
CA ALA A 391 -26.01 -10.71 -22.20
C ALA A 391 -25.85 -9.68 -23.33
N THR A 392 -26.16 -8.41 -23.06
CA THR A 392 -26.09 -7.31 -24.01
C THR A 392 -24.71 -6.64 -23.98
N PRO A 393 -24.05 -6.44 -25.13
CA PRO A 393 -22.76 -5.76 -25.20
C PRO A 393 -22.81 -4.37 -24.59
N LEU A 394 -21.72 -3.94 -23.94
CA LEU A 394 -21.57 -2.54 -23.55
C LEU A 394 -21.60 -1.64 -24.81
N PRO A 395 -22.18 -0.44 -24.76
CA PRO A 395 -22.18 0.48 -25.89
C PRO A 395 -20.75 0.75 -26.36
N ALA A 396 -20.50 0.68 -27.67
CA ALA A 396 -19.16 0.86 -28.25
C ALA A 396 -18.47 2.19 -27.88
N GLN A 397 -19.25 3.19 -27.44
CA GLN A 397 -18.75 4.48 -26.95
C GLN A 397 -18.07 4.38 -25.58
N MET A 398 -18.43 3.40 -24.74
CA MET A 398 -17.80 3.13 -23.44
C MET A 398 -16.52 2.31 -23.53
N VAL A 399 -16.22 1.72 -24.70
CA VAL A 399 -15.10 0.79 -24.94
C VAL A 399 -13.92 1.49 -25.64
N ARG A 400 -13.94 2.84 -25.73
CA ARG A 400 -12.88 3.57 -26.42
C ARG A 400 -11.65 3.73 -25.53
N ILE A 401 -10.63 2.93 -25.79
CA ILE A 401 -9.24 3.32 -25.52
C ILE A 401 -8.97 4.53 -26.44
N PRO A 402 -8.53 5.70 -25.90
CA PRO A 402 -8.12 6.82 -26.73
C PRO A 402 -7.11 6.33 -27.77
N LYS A 403 -7.39 6.56 -29.06
CA LYS A 403 -6.49 6.15 -30.16
C LYS A 403 -5.32 7.11 -30.36
N ASP A 404 -5.39 8.26 -29.70
CA ASP A 404 -4.40 9.31 -29.83
C ASP A 404 -3.29 9.10 -28.80
N GLU A 405 -2.03 9.22 -29.22
CA GLU A 405 -0.90 9.35 -28.29
C GLU A 405 -1.14 10.56 -27.41
N VAL A 406 -1.37 10.34 -26.12
CA VAL A 406 -1.34 11.41 -25.13
C VAL A 406 0.10 11.52 -24.65
N THR A 407 0.79 12.60 -24.99
CA THR A 407 2.07 12.93 -24.37
C THR A 407 1.81 13.22 -22.89
N VAL A 408 2.19 12.29 -22.02
CA VAL A 408 2.21 12.52 -20.58
C VAL A 408 3.49 13.28 -20.27
N HIS A 409 3.37 14.57 -19.94
CA HIS A 409 4.47 15.32 -19.36
C HIS A 409 4.64 14.84 -17.91
N VAL A 410 5.70 14.05 -17.67
CA VAL A 410 6.08 13.55 -16.34
C VAL A 410 6.90 14.60 -15.60
#